data_AF-A0A375FR32-F1
#
_entry.id   AF-A0A375FR32-F1
#
_cell.length_a   1.000
_cell.length_b   1.000
_cell.length_c   1.000
_cell.angle_alpha   90.00
_cell.angle_beta   90.00
_cell.angle_gamma   90.00
#
_symmetry.space_group_name_H-M   'P 1'
#
loop_
_entity.id
_entity.type
_entity.pdbx_description
1 polymer ?
#
loop_
_entity_poly.entity_id
_entity_poly.type
_entity_poly.pdbx_seq_one_letter_code
_entity_poly.pdbx_strand_id
1 'polypeptide(L)'
;MNRRALRVACLFGGELLAACAIASTIGTTAVDGWNADETAILSSIRLSALPPAPKDPSNAYESSPSAARLGERLFFDRRFSGNGSVSCGSCHQPDKQFQDGRPVGLGVGTGMRRTMPVVGAGYSPFLFWDGRKDSLWSQALGPLEDPAEHGGNRLAYVHLLAAHYRAEYESVFGGIPNLGRLPSQASPVGTPGQRAAWDSMSEKERQDVSRVFAIAVWKNRCLSTRGRLIRMPSLRRES
;
A
#
# COMPACT_ATOMS: atom_id res chain seq x y z
N MET A 1 46.01 1.52 -25.60
CA MET A 1 46.65 2.53 -26.48
C MET A 1 46.17 3.89 -26.00
N ASN A 2 46.97 4.92 -25.69
CA ASN A 2 48.29 5.29 -26.16
C ASN A 2 48.95 6.21 -25.10
N ARG A 3 50.27 6.07 -24.94
CA ARG A 3 51.13 6.86 -24.04
C ARG A 3 51.46 8.20 -24.69
N ARG A 4 51.76 9.23 -23.89
CA ARG A 4 52.95 10.08 -24.09
C ARG A 4 53.17 11.04 -22.92
N ALA A 5 54.29 10.80 -22.24
CA ALA A 5 54.94 11.70 -21.31
C ALA A 5 55.66 12.82 -22.09
N LEU A 6 55.69 14.03 -21.54
CA LEU A 6 56.74 15.01 -21.83
C LEU A 6 57.37 15.43 -20.51
N ARG A 7 58.67 15.16 -20.40
CA ARG A 7 59.58 15.72 -19.39
C ARG A 7 60.11 17.05 -19.92
N VAL A 8 60.13 18.10 -19.11
CA VAL A 8 61.01 19.25 -19.31
C VAL A 8 61.77 19.47 -18.00
N ALA A 9 63.08 19.62 -18.17
CA ALA A 9 64.11 19.63 -17.15
C ALA A 9 64.20 20.95 -16.38
N CYS A 10 64.67 20.85 -15.13
CA CYS A 10 65.07 21.94 -14.26
C CYS A 10 66.25 22.74 -14.83
N LEU A 11 66.23 24.07 -14.66
CA LEU A 11 67.44 24.89 -14.51
C LEU A 11 67.25 25.87 -13.35
N PHE A 12 68.30 25.98 -12.55
CA PHE A 12 68.40 26.68 -11.27
C PHE A 12 68.46 28.21 -11.42
N GLY A 13 67.83 28.92 -10.48
CA GLY A 13 68.03 30.35 -10.23
C GLY A 13 67.58 30.66 -8.80
N GLY A 14 68.51 31.06 -7.93
CA GLY A 14 68.30 31.26 -6.52
C GLY A 14 67.63 32.59 -6.16
N GLU A 15 67.26 32.67 -4.87
CA GLU A 15 66.95 33.86 -4.07
C GLU A 15 65.60 34.55 -4.31
N LEU A 16 64.59 34.23 -3.50
CA LEU A 16 64.19 35.02 -2.32
C LEU A 16 62.99 34.35 -1.63
N LEU A 17 63.08 34.27 -0.31
CA LEU A 17 62.05 33.79 0.60
C LEU A 17 60.79 34.66 0.52
N ALA A 18 59.70 34.10 0.00
CA ALA A 18 58.34 34.47 0.38
C ALA A 18 57.46 33.25 0.24
N ALA A 19 57.55 32.33 1.21
CA ALA A 19 56.54 31.30 1.39
C ALA A 19 55.23 31.98 1.83
N CYS A 20 54.44 32.44 0.86
CA CYS A 20 53.01 32.61 1.06
C CYS A 20 52.42 31.21 1.21
N ALA A 21 52.58 30.63 2.41
CA ALA A 21 51.70 29.58 2.88
C ALA A 21 50.32 30.22 3.02
N ILE A 22 49.56 30.28 1.92
CA ILE A 22 48.12 30.37 2.01
C ILE A 22 47.72 29.05 2.65
N ALA A 23 47.66 29.05 3.98
CA ALA A 23 46.91 28.06 4.71
C ALA A 23 45.46 28.26 4.26
N SER A 24 45.09 27.62 3.16
CA SER A 24 43.71 27.30 2.86
C SER A 24 43.26 26.39 3.99
N THR A 25 42.90 27.01 5.10
CA THR A 25 41.92 26.47 6.02
C THR A 25 40.63 26.41 5.23
N ILE A 26 40.53 25.39 4.36
CA ILE A 26 39.24 24.82 4.03
C ILE A 26 38.76 24.30 5.37
N GLY A 27 38.12 25.19 6.13
CA GLY A 27 37.32 24.81 7.27
C GLY A 27 36.29 23.86 6.72
N THR A 28 36.56 22.57 6.79
CA THR A 28 35.54 21.54 6.76
C THR A 28 34.78 21.67 8.07
N THR A 29 34.04 22.77 8.23
CA THR A 29 32.92 22.78 9.16
C THR A 29 31.84 21.99 8.45
N ALA A 30 31.93 20.67 8.54
CA ALA A 30 30.77 19.82 8.41
C ALA A 30 29.80 20.26 9.51
N VAL A 31 28.93 21.20 9.19
CA VAL A 31 27.75 21.50 10.02
C VAL A 31 26.67 20.51 9.58
N ASP A 32 26.96 19.21 9.70
CA ASP A 32 26.00 18.14 9.42
C ASP A 32 25.22 17.81 10.70
N GLY A 33 24.63 18.83 11.31
CA GLY A 33 23.85 18.71 12.54
C GLY A 33 22.61 19.59 12.48
N TRP A 34 21.45 18.97 12.58
CA TRP A 34 20.18 19.67 12.79
C TRP A 34 20.24 20.40 14.14
N ASN A 35 19.89 21.68 14.17
CA ASN A 35 19.74 22.42 15.42
C ASN A 35 18.50 21.95 16.20
N ALA A 36 18.31 22.45 17.43
CA ALA A 36 17.22 22.01 18.30
C ALA A 36 15.83 22.28 17.70
N ASP A 37 15.64 23.43 17.05
CA ASP A 37 14.36 23.81 16.44
C ASP A 37 14.07 22.95 15.21
N GLU A 38 15.08 22.70 14.37
CA GLU A 38 14.96 21.79 13.23
C GLU A 38 14.65 20.35 13.67
N THR A 39 15.32 19.88 14.71
CA THR A 39 15.06 18.57 15.30
C THR A 39 13.64 18.48 15.87
N ALA A 40 13.14 19.56 16.47
CA ALA A 40 11.76 19.65 16.95
C ALA A 40 10.74 19.62 15.80
N ILE A 41 10.99 20.33 14.70
CA ILE A 41 10.16 20.29 13.48
C ILE A 41 10.15 18.87 12.89
N LEU A 42 11.32 18.26 12.71
CA LEU A 42 11.40 16.88 12.19
C LEU A 42 10.70 15.87 13.11
N SER A 43 10.69 16.13 14.42
CA SER A 43 10.01 15.28 15.39
C SER A 43 8.49 15.46 15.34
N SER A 44 7.99 16.66 15.01
CA SER A 44 6.56 16.95 14.92
C SER A 44 5.91 16.34 13.67
N ILE A 45 6.67 16.12 12.60
CA ILE A 45 6.18 15.51 11.35
C ILE A 45 6.27 13.96 11.33
N ARG A 46 6.63 13.33 12.46
CA ARG A 46 6.69 11.87 12.55
C ARG A 46 5.28 11.28 12.55
N LEU A 47 5.12 10.12 11.95
CA LEU A 47 3.84 9.39 11.97
C LEU A 47 3.34 9.14 13.41
N SER A 48 4.24 8.86 14.35
CA SER A 48 3.90 8.65 15.76
C SER A 48 3.43 9.92 16.48
N ALA A 49 3.70 11.10 15.90
CA ALA A 49 3.26 12.39 16.42
C ALA A 49 1.92 12.84 15.81
N LEU A 50 1.37 12.10 14.83
CA LEU A 50 0.08 12.43 14.24
C LEU A 50 -1.04 12.32 15.30
N PRO A 51 -2.03 13.22 15.29
CA PRO A 51 -3.23 13.09 16.11
C PRO A 51 -4.00 11.83 15.70
N PRO A 52 -5.04 11.39 16.43
CA PRO A 52 -5.94 10.35 15.92
C PRO A 52 -6.44 10.70 14.51
N ALA A 53 -6.43 9.73 13.60
CA ALA A 53 -6.92 9.94 12.25
C ALA A 53 -8.37 10.44 12.25
N PRO A 54 -8.76 11.36 11.35
CA PRO A 54 -10.12 11.87 11.27
C PRO A 54 -11.13 10.72 11.14
N LYS A 55 -12.32 10.90 11.71
CA LYS A 55 -13.42 9.95 11.55
C LYS A 55 -13.86 9.96 10.08
N ASP A 56 -14.00 8.78 9.49
CA ASP A 56 -14.51 8.62 8.12
C ASP A 56 -16.05 8.48 8.19
N PRO A 57 -16.81 9.49 7.75
CA PRO A 57 -18.28 9.43 7.84
C PRO A 57 -18.90 8.38 6.93
N SER A 58 -18.17 7.92 5.90
CA SER A 58 -18.62 6.87 4.99
C SER A 58 -18.41 5.45 5.54
N ASN A 59 -17.82 5.36 6.73
CA ASN A 59 -17.31 4.13 7.32
C ASN A 59 -18.03 3.81 8.64
N ALA A 60 -19.12 3.06 8.56
CA ALA A 60 -19.99 2.77 9.71
C ALA A 60 -19.38 1.84 10.78
N TYR A 61 -18.30 1.12 10.47
CA TYR A 61 -17.72 0.11 11.36
C TYR A 61 -16.32 0.50 11.85
N GLU A 62 -15.93 1.78 11.70
CA GLU A 62 -14.52 2.23 11.77
C GLU A 62 -13.85 1.82 13.08
N SER A 63 -14.67 1.84 14.14
CA SER A 63 -14.32 1.52 15.51
C SER A 63 -14.50 0.03 15.86
N SER A 64 -14.94 -0.83 14.94
CA SER A 64 -15.20 -2.25 15.22
C SER A 64 -13.91 -3.09 15.18
N PRO A 65 -13.50 -3.69 16.32
CA PRO A 65 -12.30 -4.54 16.33
C PRO A 65 -12.48 -5.83 15.52
N SER A 66 -13.71 -6.36 15.44
CA SER A 66 -14.00 -7.55 14.63
C SER A 66 -13.90 -7.26 13.13
N ALA A 67 -14.39 -6.08 12.72
CA ALA A 67 -14.19 -5.57 11.37
C ALA A 67 -12.70 -5.43 11.02
N ALA A 68 -11.90 -4.84 11.92
CA ALA A 68 -10.45 -4.69 11.75
C ALA A 68 -9.74 -6.04 11.60
N ARG A 69 -10.02 -7.00 12.49
CA ARG A 69 -9.43 -8.36 12.42
C ARG A 69 -9.79 -9.11 11.14
N LEU A 70 -11.04 -9.01 10.69
CA LEU A 70 -11.44 -9.61 9.42
C LEU A 70 -10.67 -8.97 8.26
N GLY A 71 -10.61 -7.64 8.20
CA GLY A 71 -9.85 -6.93 7.17
C GLY A 71 -8.37 -7.30 7.12
N GLU A 72 -7.72 -7.43 8.28
CA GLU A 72 -6.33 -7.90 8.36
C GLU A 72 -6.16 -9.29 7.74
N ARG A 73 -7.07 -10.23 8.03
CA ARG A 73 -7.04 -11.57 7.42
C ARG A 73 -7.19 -11.50 5.90
N LEU A 74 -8.14 -10.70 5.40
CA LEU A 74 -8.35 -10.55 3.96
C LEU A 74 -7.15 -9.88 3.27
N PHE A 75 -6.50 -8.90 3.91
CA PHE A 75 -5.35 -8.17 3.38
C PHE A 75 -4.17 -9.09 3.03
N PHE A 76 -3.97 -10.15 3.82
CA PHE A 76 -2.90 -11.11 3.61
C PHE A 76 -3.34 -12.40 2.88
N ASP A 77 -4.63 -12.56 2.57
CA ASP A 77 -5.15 -13.77 1.93
C ASP A 77 -5.01 -13.73 0.40
N ARG A 78 -4.16 -14.62 -0.12
CA ARG A 78 -3.89 -14.73 -1.55
C ARG A 78 -5.06 -15.27 -2.36
N ARG A 79 -6.05 -15.92 -1.74
CA ARG A 79 -7.26 -16.40 -2.42
C ARG A 79 -8.08 -15.27 -3.04
N PHE A 80 -7.85 -14.02 -2.62
CA PHE A 80 -8.42 -12.83 -3.23
C PHE A 80 -7.68 -12.33 -4.47
N SER A 81 -6.69 -13.06 -5.01
CA SER A 81 -6.17 -12.80 -6.35
C SER A 81 -6.70 -13.84 -7.33
N GLY A 82 -7.00 -13.42 -8.56
CA GLY A 82 -7.61 -14.27 -9.58
C GLY A 82 -6.80 -15.52 -9.92
N ASN A 83 -5.48 -15.50 -9.69
CA ASN A 83 -4.57 -16.64 -9.87
C ASN A 83 -3.97 -17.19 -8.56
N GLY A 84 -4.40 -16.70 -7.39
CA GLY A 84 -3.86 -17.11 -6.09
C GLY A 84 -2.40 -16.68 -5.80
N SER A 85 -1.80 -15.82 -6.65
CA SER A 85 -0.38 -15.48 -6.55
C SER A 85 -0.06 -14.35 -5.58
N VAL A 86 -1.00 -13.43 -5.34
CA VAL A 86 -0.75 -12.19 -4.57
C VAL A 86 -1.85 -11.89 -3.57
N SER A 87 -1.52 -11.11 -2.57
CA SER A 87 -2.42 -10.46 -1.61
C SER A 87 -2.05 -8.99 -1.51
N CYS A 88 -2.84 -8.17 -0.81
CA CYS A 88 -2.49 -6.76 -0.60
C CYS A 88 -1.12 -6.64 0.09
N GLY A 89 -0.83 -7.53 1.05
CA GLY A 89 0.47 -7.61 1.72
C GLY A 89 1.65 -8.01 0.83
N SER A 90 1.41 -8.50 -0.39
CA SER A 90 2.48 -8.79 -1.36
C SER A 90 3.11 -7.50 -1.90
N CYS A 91 2.30 -6.46 -2.11
CA CYS A 91 2.76 -5.14 -2.56
C CYS A 91 2.97 -4.17 -1.38
N HIS A 92 2.24 -4.34 -0.28
CA HIS A 92 2.31 -3.48 0.89
C HIS A 92 3.02 -4.16 2.06
N GLN A 93 4.34 -4.34 1.94
CA GLN A 93 5.13 -5.17 2.85
C GLN A 93 5.48 -4.41 4.14
N PRO A 94 5.11 -4.90 5.33
CA PRO A 94 5.34 -4.18 6.60
C PRO A 94 6.79 -3.81 6.87
N ASP A 95 7.74 -4.68 6.50
CA ASP A 95 9.19 -4.50 6.63
C ASP A 95 9.76 -3.47 5.65
N LYS A 96 8.97 -3.05 4.66
CA LYS A 96 9.33 -2.01 3.67
C LYS A 96 8.41 -0.79 3.77
N GLN A 97 8.00 -0.44 5.00
CA GLN A 97 7.10 0.69 5.24
C GLN A 97 5.79 0.58 4.44
N PHE A 98 5.31 -0.66 4.24
CA PHE A 98 4.11 -1.00 3.49
C PHE A 98 4.16 -0.62 2.00
N GLN A 99 5.34 -0.76 1.42
CA GLN A 99 5.63 -0.69 -0.01
C GLN A 99 6.26 -2.02 -0.47
N ASP A 100 6.64 -2.13 -1.75
CA ASP A 100 7.32 -3.31 -2.30
C ASP A 100 8.79 -3.05 -2.66
N GLY A 101 9.20 -1.77 -2.66
CA GLY A 101 10.55 -1.31 -3.02
C GLY A 101 10.82 -1.33 -4.52
N ARG A 102 9.78 -1.34 -5.36
CA ARG A 102 9.91 -1.47 -6.82
C ARG A 102 9.56 -0.17 -7.55
N PRO A 103 10.12 0.06 -8.77
CA PRO A 103 9.75 1.20 -9.61
C PRO A 103 8.29 1.19 -10.06
N VAL A 104 7.67 0.02 -10.15
CA VAL A 104 6.24 -0.20 -10.40
C VAL A 104 5.77 -1.42 -9.61
N GLY A 105 4.49 -1.42 -9.22
CA GLY A 105 3.88 -2.55 -8.51
C GLY A 105 3.82 -3.80 -9.38
N LEU A 106 4.02 -4.97 -8.76
CA LEU A 106 3.86 -6.27 -9.42
C LEU A 106 2.81 -7.10 -8.67
N GLY A 107 1.61 -7.14 -9.23
CA GLY A 107 0.53 -8.00 -8.79
C GLY A 107 0.50 -9.29 -9.61
N VAL A 108 -0.70 -9.68 -10.07
CA VAL A 108 -0.89 -10.71 -11.10
C VAL A 108 -0.23 -10.29 -12.42
N GLY A 109 -0.18 -8.98 -12.69
CA GLY A 109 0.55 -8.39 -13.79
C GLY A 109 1.49 -7.27 -13.35
N THR A 110 1.94 -6.46 -14.30
CA THR A 110 2.77 -5.29 -14.03
C THR A 110 1.90 -4.04 -13.99
N GLY A 111 1.91 -3.35 -12.84
CA GLY A 111 1.20 -2.09 -12.67
C GLY A 111 1.88 -0.91 -13.38
N MET A 112 1.19 0.22 -13.41
CA MET A 112 1.67 1.43 -14.10
C MET A 112 2.44 2.40 -13.21
N ARG A 113 2.37 2.24 -11.88
CA ARG A 113 2.92 3.18 -10.89
C ARG A 113 3.56 2.42 -9.74
N ARG A 114 4.40 3.12 -8.96
CA ARG A 114 4.92 2.61 -7.68
C ARG A 114 3.78 2.33 -6.71
N THR A 115 3.92 1.26 -5.94
CA THR A 115 3.02 0.97 -4.82
C THR A 115 3.15 2.04 -3.74
N MET A 116 2.05 2.71 -3.43
CA MET A 116 1.98 3.70 -2.36
C MET A 116 2.09 3.02 -0.98
N PRO A 117 2.74 3.63 0.03
CA PRO A 117 2.60 3.15 1.40
C PRO A 117 1.15 3.29 1.87
N VAL A 118 0.64 2.27 2.57
CA VAL A 118 -0.72 2.33 3.20
C VAL A 118 -0.68 2.83 4.64
N VAL A 119 0.51 3.00 5.21
CA VAL A 119 0.68 3.63 6.52
C VAL A 119 0.34 5.11 6.43
N GLY A 120 -0.49 5.60 7.36
CA GLY A 120 -0.95 6.98 7.35
C GLY A 120 -2.01 7.29 6.28
N ALA A 121 -2.42 6.33 5.46
CA ALA A 121 -3.43 6.55 4.42
C ALA A 121 -4.79 7.00 4.99
N GLY A 122 -5.08 6.69 6.26
CA GLY A 122 -6.27 7.16 6.97
C GLY A 122 -6.33 8.67 7.22
N TYR A 123 -5.23 9.40 7.03
CA TYR A 123 -5.17 10.86 7.13
C TYR A 123 -5.34 11.57 5.79
N SER A 124 -5.30 10.83 4.68
CA SER A 124 -5.39 11.43 3.35
C SER A 124 -6.86 11.57 2.92
N PRO A 125 -7.31 12.76 2.48
CA PRO A 125 -8.64 12.94 1.91
C PRO A 125 -8.76 12.37 0.49
N PHE A 126 -7.64 12.19 -0.21
CA PHE A 126 -7.58 11.67 -1.57
C PHE A 126 -6.58 10.51 -1.67
N LEU A 127 -6.93 9.49 -2.43
CA LEU A 127 -6.16 8.26 -2.56
C LEU A 127 -5.87 7.93 -4.02
N PHE A 128 -4.88 7.04 -4.21
CA PHE A 128 -4.10 6.87 -5.45
C PHE A 128 -3.24 8.09 -5.79
N TRP A 129 -2.27 7.88 -6.67
CA TRP A 129 -1.37 8.93 -7.17
C TRP A 129 -2.08 10.09 -7.89
N ASP A 130 -3.28 9.86 -8.42
CA ASP A 130 -4.09 10.88 -9.09
C ASP A 130 -5.26 11.39 -8.25
N GLY A 131 -5.37 10.95 -6.98
CA GLY A 131 -6.40 11.43 -6.05
C GLY A 131 -7.83 11.03 -6.42
N ARG A 132 -8.05 10.11 -7.36
CA ARG A 132 -9.40 9.81 -7.92
C ARG A 132 -10.37 9.11 -6.96
N LYS A 133 -9.96 8.85 -5.71
CA LYS A 133 -10.80 8.24 -4.67
C LYS A 133 -10.74 9.08 -3.41
N ASP A 134 -11.90 9.23 -2.78
CA ASP A 134 -12.15 10.10 -1.63
C ASP A 134 -12.20 9.34 -0.30
N SER A 135 -12.03 8.02 -0.34
CA SER A 135 -12.26 7.14 0.81
C SER A 135 -11.49 5.84 0.68
N LEU A 136 -10.99 5.33 1.81
CA LEU A 136 -10.20 4.08 1.85
C LEU A 136 -10.98 2.88 1.29
N TRP A 137 -12.28 2.81 1.60
CA TRP A 137 -13.10 1.69 1.13
C TRP A 137 -13.30 1.71 -0.38
N SER A 138 -13.51 2.89 -0.98
CA SER A 138 -13.71 3.00 -2.44
C SER A 138 -12.40 2.82 -3.22
N GLN A 139 -11.25 3.13 -2.60
CA GLN A 139 -9.93 2.84 -3.14
C GLN A 139 -9.66 1.34 -3.22
N ALA A 140 -9.96 0.60 -2.15
CA ALA A 140 -9.64 -0.82 -2.06
C ALA A 140 -10.43 -1.70 -3.06
N LEU A 141 -11.57 -1.21 -3.58
CA LEU A 141 -12.33 -1.91 -4.63
C LEU A 141 -11.58 -2.01 -5.95
N GLY A 142 -10.77 -1.00 -6.28
CA GLY A 142 -10.05 -0.94 -7.56
C GLY A 142 -9.07 -2.10 -7.72
N PRO A 143 -8.08 -2.25 -6.81
CA PRO A 143 -7.04 -3.27 -6.94
C PRO A 143 -7.55 -4.70 -7.02
N LEU A 144 -8.70 -4.98 -6.41
CA LEU A 144 -9.30 -6.31 -6.45
C LEU A 144 -9.78 -6.71 -7.84
N GLU A 145 -10.25 -5.76 -8.65
CA GLU A 145 -10.78 -6.04 -9.99
C GLU A 145 -9.83 -5.59 -11.11
N ASP A 146 -8.72 -4.93 -10.78
CA ASP A 146 -7.69 -4.54 -11.74
C ASP A 146 -6.88 -5.78 -12.20
N PRO A 147 -6.83 -6.09 -13.51
CA PRO A 147 -6.16 -7.28 -14.04
C PRO A 147 -4.63 -7.30 -13.83
N ALA A 148 -3.99 -6.15 -13.59
CA ALA A 148 -2.58 -6.08 -13.28
C ALA A 148 -2.29 -6.21 -11.77
N GLU A 149 -3.29 -5.98 -10.91
CA GLU A 149 -3.14 -6.05 -9.45
C GLU A 149 -3.63 -7.40 -8.90
N HIS A 150 -4.87 -7.54 -8.45
CA HIS A 150 -5.41 -8.84 -8.02
C HIS A 150 -6.10 -9.61 -9.14
N GLY A 151 -6.66 -8.92 -10.14
CA GLY A 151 -7.31 -9.50 -11.31
C GLY A 151 -8.46 -10.46 -11.00
N GLY A 152 -9.22 -10.20 -9.94
CA GLY A 152 -10.33 -11.08 -9.55
C GLY A 152 -11.69 -10.66 -10.10
N ASN A 153 -12.73 -11.22 -9.50
CA ASN A 153 -14.09 -11.19 -10.01
C ASN A 153 -15.08 -10.95 -8.87
N ARG A 154 -15.97 -9.97 -9.02
CA ARG A 154 -16.89 -9.52 -7.96
C ARG A 154 -17.67 -10.65 -7.30
N LEU A 155 -18.38 -11.44 -8.11
CA LEU A 155 -19.21 -12.52 -7.58
C LEU A 155 -18.35 -13.66 -7.02
N ALA A 156 -17.20 -13.94 -7.63
CA ALA A 156 -16.25 -14.91 -7.10
C ALA A 156 -15.77 -14.54 -5.69
N TYR A 157 -15.56 -13.24 -5.41
CA TYR A 157 -15.23 -12.79 -4.05
C TYR A 157 -16.35 -13.03 -3.05
N VAL A 158 -17.61 -12.84 -3.45
CA VAL A 158 -18.76 -13.12 -2.59
C VAL A 158 -18.89 -14.63 -2.31
N HIS A 159 -18.63 -15.48 -3.30
CA HIS A 159 -18.53 -16.94 -3.09
C HIS A 159 -17.37 -17.30 -2.16
N LEU A 160 -16.20 -16.68 -2.32
CA LEU A 160 -15.03 -16.92 -1.47
C LEU A 160 -15.32 -16.53 -0.01
N LEU A 161 -15.96 -15.39 0.22
CA LEU A 161 -16.41 -14.96 1.54
C LEU A 161 -17.41 -15.93 2.14
N ALA A 162 -18.41 -16.35 1.35
CA ALA A 162 -19.41 -17.32 1.78
C ALA A 162 -18.79 -18.68 2.17
N ALA A 163 -17.74 -19.10 1.48
CA ALA A 163 -17.09 -20.40 1.70
C ALA A 163 -16.12 -20.40 2.90
N HIS A 164 -15.41 -19.29 3.13
CA HIS A 164 -14.28 -19.28 4.08
C HIS A 164 -14.38 -18.27 5.21
N TYR A 165 -15.32 -17.32 5.12
CA TYR A 165 -15.41 -16.19 6.03
C TYR A 165 -16.84 -15.86 6.45
N ARG A 166 -17.82 -16.73 6.17
CA ARG A 166 -19.24 -16.44 6.38
C ARG A 166 -19.53 -16.05 7.83
N ALA A 167 -19.10 -16.87 8.79
CA ALA A 167 -19.39 -16.61 10.20
C ALA A 167 -18.81 -15.26 10.66
N GLU A 168 -17.54 -14.99 10.33
CA GLU A 168 -16.88 -13.74 10.68
C GLU A 168 -17.51 -12.54 9.98
N TYR A 169 -17.82 -12.65 8.68
CA TYR A 169 -18.48 -11.60 7.91
C TYR A 169 -19.87 -11.30 8.48
N GLU A 170 -20.70 -12.32 8.68
CA GLU A 170 -22.09 -12.15 9.13
C GLU A 170 -22.17 -11.64 10.57
N SER A 171 -21.20 -11.98 11.42
CA SER A 171 -21.09 -11.44 12.78
C SER A 171 -20.86 -9.93 12.83
N VAL A 172 -20.39 -9.32 11.73
CA VAL A 172 -20.06 -7.89 11.68
C VAL A 172 -20.99 -7.11 10.74
N PHE A 173 -21.38 -7.69 9.61
CA PHE A 173 -22.00 -6.96 8.49
C PHE A 173 -23.42 -7.42 8.15
N GLY A 174 -23.90 -8.48 8.80
CA GLY A 174 -25.14 -9.16 8.44
C GLY A 174 -24.97 -10.19 7.32
N GLY A 175 -26.08 -10.80 6.91
CA GLY A 175 -26.10 -11.98 6.04
C GLY A 175 -25.46 -11.80 4.66
N ILE A 176 -24.77 -12.85 4.19
CA ILE A 176 -24.42 -13.00 2.77
C ILE A 176 -25.65 -13.60 2.05
N PRO A 177 -26.10 -13.04 0.91
CA PRO A 177 -27.28 -13.53 0.19
C PRO A 177 -27.10 -14.98 -0.25
N ASN A 178 -28.21 -15.67 -0.53
CA ASN A 178 -28.15 -17.02 -1.07
C ASN A 178 -27.60 -16.98 -2.50
N LEU A 179 -26.45 -17.61 -2.72
CA LEU A 179 -25.74 -17.60 -4.00
C LEU A 179 -26.06 -18.81 -4.88
N GLY A 180 -26.89 -19.76 -4.44
CA GLY A 180 -26.99 -21.10 -5.05
C GLY A 180 -27.46 -21.13 -6.51
N ARG A 181 -28.15 -20.09 -6.98
CA ARG A 181 -28.56 -19.96 -8.39
C ARG A 181 -27.66 -19.04 -9.21
N LEU A 182 -26.73 -18.34 -8.55
CA LEU A 182 -25.85 -17.38 -9.21
C LEU A 182 -24.66 -18.10 -9.85
N PRO A 183 -24.12 -17.59 -10.98
CA PRO A 183 -22.92 -18.14 -11.59
C PRO A 183 -21.74 -18.11 -10.62
N SER A 184 -20.72 -18.94 -10.85
CA SER A 184 -19.50 -18.91 -10.04
C SER A 184 -18.68 -17.64 -10.25
N GLN A 185 -18.81 -17.01 -11.43
CA GLN A 185 -18.12 -15.78 -11.78
C GLN A 185 -19.04 -14.84 -12.57
N ALA A 186 -19.12 -13.59 -12.13
CA ALA A 186 -19.79 -12.50 -12.81
C ALA A 186 -19.20 -11.18 -12.30
N SER A 187 -18.89 -10.26 -13.20
CA SER A 187 -18.32 -8.96 -12.85
C SER A 187 -18.68 -7.90 -13.89
N PRO A 188 -18.96 -6.66 -13.46
CA PRO A 188 -19.19 -5.55 -14.40
C PRO A 188 -17.92 -5.10 -15.15
N VAL A 189 -16.73 -5.44 -14.64
CA VAL A 189 -15.43 -5.01 -15.18
C VAL A 189 -14.55 -6.18 -15.63
N GLY A 190 -15.13 -7.38 -15.73
CA GLY A 190 -14.44 -8.62 -16.12
C GLY A 190 -14.35 -8.82 -17.64
N THR A 191 -14.10 -10.07 -18.08
CA THR A 191 -14.11 -10.48 -19.50
C THR A 191 -15.51 -10.33 -20.12
N PRO A 192 -15.66 -10.35 -21.46
CA PRO A 192 -16.98 -10.30 -22.10
C PRO A 192 -17.97 -11.35 -21.55
N GLY A 193 -17.52 -12.57 -21.29
CA GLY A 193 -18.35 -13.62 -20.69
C GLY A 193 -18.76 -13.31 -19.24
N GLN A 194 -17.85 -12.77 -18.43
CA GLN A 194 -18.15 -12.39 -17.04
C GLN A 194 -19.12 -11.20 -16.97
N ARG A 195 -19.04 -10.26 -17.92
CA ARG A 195 -19.98 -9.13 -18.03
C ARG A 195 -21.35 -9.60 -18.50
N ALA A 196 -21.41 -10.45 -19.52
CA ALA A 196 -22.68 -11.05 -19.95
C ALA A 196 -23.37 -11.83 -18.82
N ALA A 197 -22.61 -12.60 -18.02
CA ALA A 197 -23.14 -13.26 -16.83
C ALA A 197 -23.67 -12.26 -15.79
N TRP A 198 -22.95 -11.16 -15.56
CA TRP A 198 -23.37 -10.08 -14.65
C TRP A 198 -24.65 -9.38 -15.12
N ASP A 199 -24.76 -9.09 -16.42
CA ASP A 199 -25.91 -8.42 -17.02
C ASP A 199 -27.15 -9.32 -17.03
N SER A 200 -26.97 -10.64 -17.07
CA SER A 200 -28.06 -11.62 -16.97
C SER A 200 -28.68 -11.75 -15.58
N MET A 201 -27.99 -11.30 -14.53
CA MET A 201 -28.52 -11.28 -13.17
C MET A 201 -29.64 -10.25 -13.03
N SER A 202 -30.54 -10.44 -12.08
CA SER A 202 -31.48 -9.39 -11.71
C SER A 202 -30.77 -8.20 -11.07
N GLU A 203 -31.40 -7.03 -11.14
CA GLU A 203 -30.85 -5.82 -10.51
C GLU A 203 -30.64 -6.01 -9.00
N LYS A 204 -31.57 -6.69 -8.33
CA LYS A 204 -31.44 -7.03 -6.92
C LYS A 204 -30.21 -7.90 -6.63
N GLU A 205 -29.96 -8.93 -7.44
CA GLU A 205 -28.79 -9.80 -7.25
C GLU A 205 -27.49 -9.03 -7.45
N ARG A 206 -27.40 -8.16 -8.47
CA ARG A 206 -26.24 -7.29 -8.69
C ARG A 206 -26.00 -6.33 -7.52
N GLN A 207 -27.06 -5.75 -6.97
CA GLN A 207 -26.99 -4.86 -5.81
C GLN A 207 -26.56 -5.60 -4.55
N ASP A 208 -27.14 -6.76 -4.26
CA ASP A 208 -26.79 -7.57 -3.09
C ASP A 208 -25.32 -8.01 -3.16
N VAL A 209 -24.86 -8.48 -4.33
CA VAL A 209 -23.46 -8.87 -4.56
C VAL A 209 -22.51 -7.67 -4.44
N SER A 210 -22.87 -6.54 -5.03
CA SER A 210 -22.05 -5.32 -4.95
C SER A 210 -21.97 -4.77 -3.53
N ARG A 211 -23.05 -4.89 -2.74
CA ARG A 211 -23.07 -4.52 -1.33
C ARG A 211 -22.11 -5.40 -0.52
N VAL A 212 -22.16 -6.72 -0.69
CA VAL A 212 -21.23 -7.63 0.03
C VAL A 212 -19.78 -7.36 -0.36
N PHE A 213 -19.51 -7.21 -1.67
CA PHE A 213 -18.19 -6.84 -2.16
C PHE A 213 -17.71 -5.51 -1.55
N ALA A 214 -18.52 -4.45 -1.59
CA ALA A 214 -18.13 -3.15 -1.06
C ALA A 214 -17.84 -3.17 0.45
N ILE A 215 -18.59 -3.96 1.23
CA ILE A 215 -18.42 -4.05 2.68
C ILE A 215 -17.21 -4.91 3.08
N ALA A 216 -16.93 -5.99 2.33
CA ALA A 216 -15.84 -6.91 2.64
C ALA A 216 -14.45 -6.29 2.42
N VAL A 217 -14.30 -5.46 1.40
CA VAL A 217 -13.03 -4.92 0.89
C VAL A 217 -12.47 -3.77 1.77
N TRP A 218 -13.21 -3.40 2.79
CA TRP A 218 -13.22 -2.06 3.35
C TRP A 218 -12.09 -1.71 4.34
N LYS A 219 -11.23 -2.63 4.84
CA LYS A 219 -10.68 -2.44 6.21
C LYS A 219 -9.16 -2.40 6.37
N ASN A 220 -8.49 -1.55 5.60
CA ASN A 220 -7.06 -1.24 5.79
C ASN A 220 -6.75 -0.14 6.82
N ARG A 221 -7.67 0.20 7.74
CA ARG A 221 -7.34 1.12 8.85
C ARG A 221 -6.54 0.45 9.98
N CYS A 222 -6.31 -0.87 9.92
CA CYS A 222 -5.46 -1.59 10.89
C CYS A 222 -4.07 -0.96 11.04
N LEU A 223 -3.57 -0.24 10.04
CA LEU A 223 -2.25 0.37 10.06
C LEU A 223 -2.20 1.83 10.56
N SER A 224 -3.35 2.43 10.87
CA SER A 224 -3.43 3.90 11.02
C SER A 224 -3.88 4.41 12.39
N THR A 225 -4.43 3.60 13.30
CA THR A 225 -5.20 4.20 14.41
C THR A 225 -4.50 4.39 15.74
N ARG A 226 -3.38 3.72 16.06
CA ARG A 226 -2.58 4.06 17.25
C ARG A 226 -1.14 3.66 17.01
N GLY A 227 -0.17 4.47 17.42
CA GLY A 227 1.28 4.21 17.36
C GLY A 227 1.81 2.95 18.07
N ARG A 228 0.97 1.94 18.30
CA ARG A 228 1.40 0.54 18.35
C ARG A 228 1.30 0.02 16.93
N LEU A 229 2.46 -0.07 16.26
CA LEU A 229 2.71 -1.12 15.27
C LEU A 229 1.90 -2.34 15.71
N ILE A 230 1.01 -2.84 14.85
CA ILE A 230 0.41 -4.15 15.05
C ILE A 230 1.57 -5.05 15.43
N ARG A 231 1.57 -5.52 16.67
CA ARG A 231 2.54 -6.50 17.12
C ARG A 231 2.14 -7.74 16.34
N MET A 232 2.73 -7.91 15.16
CA MET A 232 2.49 -9.08 14.34
C MET A 232 2.69 -10.27 15.29
N PRO A 233 1.73 -11.19 15.41
CA PRO A 233 2.03 -12.46 16.06
C PRO A 233 3.25 -12.98 15.32
N SER A 234 4.34 -13.17 16.06
CA SER A 234 5.61 -13.65 15.54
C SER A 234 5.32 -14.68 14.48
N LEU A 235 5.76 -14.44 13.24
CA LEU A 235 5.90 -15.50 12.26
C LEU A 235 6.72 -16.57 12.97
N ARG A 236 6.03 -17.59 13.51
CA ARG A 236 6.68 -18.82 13.92
C ARG A 236 7.32 -19.30 12.63
N ARG A 237 8.64 -19.18 12.56
CA ARG A 237 9.43 -19.98 11.64
C ARG A 237 9.15 -21.42 12.07
N GLU A 238 8.22 -22.06 11.39
CA GLU A 238 8.24 -23.51 11.32
C GLU A 238 9.39 -23.85 10.36
N SER A 239 10.54 -24.11 10.98
CA SER A 239 11.66 -24.89 10.47
C SER A 239 12.28 -25.60 11.66
#